data_AF-A0A392T1L3-F1
#
_entry.id   AF-A0A392T1L3-F1
#
_cell.length_a   1.000
_cell.length_b   1.000
_cell.length_c   1.000
_cell.angle_alpha   90.00
_cell.angle_beta   90.00
_cell.angle_gamma   90.00
#
_symmetry.space_group_name_H-M   'P 1'
#
loop_
_entity.id
_entity.type
_entity.pdbx_description
1 polymer ?
#
loop_
_entity_poly.entity_id
_entity_poly.type
_entity_poly.pdbx_seq_one_letter_code
_entity_poly.pdbx_strand_id
1 'polypeptide(L)'
;STSGGGGGTQSTREEQEDVSNPSGGGSSKKRHRTKFTPEQKDKMLELAEKLGWRIQKHDEGLVQDFCNESGVKRHVLKVWMHNNKHTLGKKP
;
A
#
# COMPACT_ATOMS: atom_id res chain seq x y z
N SER A 1 -17.93 32.35 5.96
CA SER A 1 -18.13 32.23 4.50
C SER A 1 -16.99 31.48 3.86
N THR A 2 -17.22 30.23 3.46
CA THR A 2 -16.85 29.63 2.17
C THR A 2 -17.34 28.18 2.24
N SER A 3 -18.42 27.96 1.52
CA SER A 3 -19.08 26.69 1.27
C SER A 3 -18.40 25.95 0.11
N GLY A 4 -18.22 24.64 0.24
CA GLY A 4 -18.11 23.69 -0.87
C GLY A 4 -18.59 22.35 -0.32
N GLY A 5 -19.77 21.81 -0.65
CA GLY A 5 -20.29 21.56 -1.99
C GLY A 5 -19.53 20.36 -2.53
N GLY A 6 -19.97 19.10 -2.43
CA GLY A 6 -21.32 18.56 -2.65
C GLY A 6 -21.27 17.77 -3.97
N GLY A 7 -21.50 16.45 -3.94
CA GLY A 7 -21.46 15.65 -5.15
C GLY A 7 -21.51 14.14 -4.93
N GLY A 8 -22.50 13.66 -4.17
CA GLY A 8 -22.93 12.28 -4.24
C GLY A 8 -23.72 12.07 -5.53
N THR A 9 -23.38 11.04 -6.30
CA THR A 9 -24.23 10.53 -7.37
C THR A 9 -24.66 9.12 -6.98
N GLN A 10 -25.91 9.01 -6.54
CA GLN A 10 -26.67 7.76 -6.57
C GLN A 10 -27.51 7.81 -7.85
N SER A 11 -27.42 6.78 -8.69
CA SER A 11 -28.38 6.51 -9.77
C SER A 11 -28.34 4.99 -10.04
N THR A 12 -29.31 4.23 -9.53
CA THR A 12 -30.42 3.56 -10.26
C THR A 12 -29.93 2.60 -11.36
N ARG A 13 -29.91 1.28 -11.13
CA ARG A 13 -31.00 0.29 -11.32
C ARG A 13 -31.25 -0.03 -12.83
N GLU A 14 -31.26 -1.35 -13.13
CA GLU A 14 -31.71 -2.03 -14.38
C GLU A 14 -30.69 -1.97 -15.54
N GLU A 15 -30.38 -2.99 -16.34
CA GLU A 15 -30.67 -4.43 -16.46
C GLU A 15 -29.54 -5.03 -17.35
N GLN A 16 -29.51 -6.36 -17.50
CA GLN A 16 -28.99 -7.16 -18.64
C GLN A 16 -28.86 -6.31 -19.95
N GLU A 17 -27.87 -6.42 -20.85
CA GLU A 17 -27.70 -7.47 -21.89
C GLU A 17 -26.32 -7.33 -22.59
N ASP A 18 -25.91 -8.42 -23.24
CA ASP A 18 -24.73 -8.65 -24.08
C ASP A 18 -24.46 -7.58 -25.16
N VAL A 19 -23.19 -7.17 -25.36
CA VAL A 19 -22.47 -7.13 -26.66
C VAL A 19 -21.05 -6.58 -26.50
N SER A 20 -20.13 -7.21 -27.22
CA SER A 20 -18.69 -6.93 -27.25
C SER A 20 -18.36 -5.56 -27.87
N ASN A 21 -17.50 -4.76 -27.23
CA ASN A 21 -16.85 -3.62 -27.86
C ASN A 21 -15.35 -3.54 -27.48
N PRO A 22 -14.40 -3.79 -28.40
CA PRO A 22 -12.98 -3.63 -28.14
C PRO A 22 -12.48 -2.30 -28.71
N SER A 23 -12.63 -1.19 -27.97
CA SER A 23 -11.80 0.00 -28.18
C SER A 23 -11.98 1.04 -27.09
N GLY A 24 -10.86 1.52 -26.55
CA GLY A 24 -10.76 2.82 -25.91
C GLY A 24 -10.30 2.79 -24.45
N GLY A 25 -9.07 3.27 -24.23
CA GLY A 25 -8.62 3.71 -22.91
C GLY A 25 -7.38 2.98 -22.45
N GLY A 26 -6.23 3.63 -22.61
CA GLY A 26 -4.97 3.21 -22.02
C GLY A 26 -5.19 2.84 -20.56
N SER A 27 -5.21 1.54 -20.30
CA SER A 27 -5.36 1.00 -18.97
C SER A 27 -4.07 1.30 -18.23
N SER A 28 -4.00 2.48 -17.61
CA SER A 28 -3.03 2.79 -16.56
C SER A 28 -3.05 1.60 -15.62
N LYS A 29 -2.06 0.71 -15.76
CA LYS A 29 -2.05 -0.59 -15.10
C LYS A 29 -2.03 -0.31 -13.61
N LYS A 30 -3.21 -0.30 -12.99
CA LYS A 30 -3.38 0.05 -11.59
C LYS A 30 -2.47 -0.91 -10.83
N ARG A 31 -1.51 -0.36 -10.08
CA ARG A 31 -0.58 -1.17 -9.29
C ARG A 31 -1.42 -2.06 -8.39
N HIS A 32 -1.24 -3.38 -8.50
CA HIS A 32 -1.92 -4.30 -7.61
C HIS A 32 -1.54 -3.97 -6.18
N ARG A 33 -2.55 -3.81 -5.33
CA ARG A 33 -2.32 -3.51 -3.91
C ARG A 33 -1.71 -4.74 -3.26
N THR A 34 -0.47 -4.60 -2.79
CA THR A 34 0.21 -5.67 -2.06
C THR A 34 -0.57 -6.01 -0.78
N LYS A 35 -0.71 -7.32 -0.54
CA LYS A 35 -1.25 -7.89 0.70
C LYS A 35 -0.10 -8.64 1.38
N PHE A 36 0.00 -8.50 2.69
CA PHE A 36 1.04 -9.15 3.49
C PHE A 36 0.40 -10.25 4.32
N THR A 37 1.09 -11.38 4.43
CA THR A 37 0.74 -12.42 5.41
C THR A 37 0.95 -11.89 6.84
N PRO A 38 0.35 -12.51 7.87
CA PRO A 38 0.61 -12.16 9.25
C PRO A 38 2.10 -12.21 9.59
N GLU A 39 2.77 -13.31 9.23
CA GLU A 39 4.21 -13.48 9.46
C GLU A 39 5.05 -12.38 8.79
N GLN A 40 4.72 -11.99 7.55
CA GLN A 40 5.40 -10.87 6.91
C GLN A 40 5.20 -9.57 7.70
N LYS A 41 4.00 -9.29 8.20
CA LYS A 41 3.73 -8.09 9.00
C LYS A 41 4.53 -8.09 10.30
N ASP A 42 4.63 -9.22 10.97
CA ASP A 42 5.35 -9.36 12.23
C ASP A 42 6.85 -9.10 12.01
N LYS A 43 7.45 -9.74 11.01
CA LYS A 43 8.85 -9.49 10.62
C LYS A 43 9.08 -8.03 10.18
N MET A 44 8.14 -7.44 9.42
CA MET A 44 8.22 -6.04 9.00
C MET A 44 8.13 -5.09 10.20
N LEU A 45 7.31 -5.40 11.20
CA LEU A 45 7.15 -4.62 12.42
C LEU A 45 8.43 -4.65 13.26
N GLU A 46 8.99 -5.84 13.51
CA GLU A 46 10.24 -6.01 14.26
C GLU A 46 11.39 -5.20 13.62
N LEU A 47 11.52 -5.30 12.29
CA LEU A 47 12.48 -4.53 11.54
C LEU A 47 12.24 -3.01 11.68
N ALA A 48 10.98 -2.58 11.58
CA ALA A 48 10.65 -1.17 11.66
C ALA A 48 10.94 -0.57 13.04
N GLU A 49 10.69 -1.31 14.11
CA GLU A 49 11.05 -0.90 15.48
C GLU A 49 12.56 -0.79 15.64
N LYS A 50 13.32 -1.77 15.14
CA LYS A 50 14.79 -1.77 15.16
C LYS A 50 15.38 -0.56 14.42
N LEU A 51 14.78 -0.18 13.29
CA LEU A 51 15.21 0.95 12.46
C LEU A 51 14.59 2.30 12.87
N GLY A 52 13.80 2.35 13.94
CA GLY A 52 13.13 3.58 14.37
C GLY A 52 12.19 4.16 13.29
N TRP A 53 11.55 3.29 12.51
CA TRP A 53 10.60 3.62 11.44
C TRP A 53 11.17 4.43 10.27
N ARG A 54 12.51 4.49 10.14
CA ARG A 54 13.19 5.18 9.03
C ARG A 54 14.41 4.39 8.56
N ILE A 55 14.40 3.98 7.29
CA ILE A 55 15.56 3.32 6.67
C ILE A 55 16.65 4.36 6.36
N GLN A 56 17.87 4.13 6.85
CA GLN A 56 19.06 4.92 6.53
C GLN A 56 19.99 4.17 5.56
N LYS A 57 20.99 4.88 5.02
CA LYS A 57 21.93 4.31 4.04
C LYS A 57 22.77 3.15 4.61
N HIS A 58 23.09 3.17 5.90
CA HIS A 58 23.83 2.08 6.54
C HIS A 58 22.98 0.84 6.80
N ASP A 59 21.66 0.98 6.86
CA ASP A 59 20.72 -0.13 7.04
C ASP A 59 20.44 -0.87 5.74
N GLU A 60 20.98 -0.41 4.61
CA GLU A 60 20.64 -0.93 3.29
C GLU A 60 20.94 -2.42 3.14
N GLY A 61 22.00 -2.93 3.78
CA GLY A 61 22.34 -4.36 3.80
C GLY A 61 21.31 -5.17 4.59
N LEU A 62 21.00 -4.75 5.81
CA LEU A 62 20.01 -5.41 6.66
C LEU A 62 18.61 -5.42 6.00
N VAL A 63 18.22 -4.32 5.38
CA VAL A 63 16.97 -4.24 4.60
C VAL A 63 17.01 -5.15 3.38
N GLN A 64 18.17 -5.31 2.73
CA GLN A 64 18.31 -6.20 1.58
C GLN A 64 18.11 -7.66 1.99
N ASP A 65 18.75 -8.10 3.06
CA ASP A 65 18.64 -9.46 3.59
C ASP A 65 17.19 -9.77 3.99
N PHE A 66 16.56 -8.84 4.69
CA PHE A 66 15.13 -8.94 5.02
C PHE A 66 14.24 -9.08 3.78
N CYS A 67 14.49 -8.27 2.74
CA CYS A 67 13.72 -8.32 1.50
C CYS A 67 13.91 -9.65 0.76
N ASN A 68 15.12 -10.22 0.81
CA ASN A 68 15.42 -11.53 0.23
C ASN A 68 14.69 -12.66 0.96
N GLU A 69 14.61 -12.60 2.30
CA GLU A 69 13.94 -13.61 3.12
C GLU A 69 12.41 -13.52 3.04
N SER A 70 11.85 -12.31 3.19
CA SER A 70 10.40 -12.10 3.29
C SER A 70 9.68 -12.04 1.94
N GLY A 71 10.43 -11.89 0.84
CA GLY A 71 9.89 -11.63 -0.50
C GLY A 71 9.24 -10.24 -0.65
N VAL A 72 9.36 -9.37 0.37
CA VAL A 72 8.83 -8.00 0.33
C VAL A 72 9.82 -7.10 -0.38
N LYS A 73 9.38 -6.40 -1.43
CA LYS A 73 10.24 -5.43 -2.13
C LYS A 73 10.61 -4.26 -1.22
N ARG A 74 11.86 -3.79 -1.28
CA ARG A 74 12.38 -2.62 -0.55
C ARG A 74 11.46 -1.41 -0.63
N HIS A 75 10.99 -1.05 -1.83
CA HIS A 75 10.09 0.09 -2.02
C HIS A 75 8.76 -0.09 -1.26
N VAL A 76 8.23 -1.31 -1.27
CA VAL A 76 6.97 -1.65 -0.59
C VAL A 76 7.14 -1.58 0.92
N LEU A 77 8.23 -2.12 1.47
CA LEU A 77 8.58 -2.00 2.88
C LEU A 77 8.71 -0.54 3.31
N LYS A 78 9.43 0.28 2.53
CA LYS A 78 9.61 1.71 2.81
C LYS A 78 8.27 2.46 2.88
N VAL A 79 7.38 2.23 1.92
CA VAL A 79 6.03 2.83 1.91
C VAL A 79 5.21 2.33 3.09
N TRP A 80 5.30 1.03 3.42
CA TRP A 80 4.62 0.46 4.58
C TRP A 80 5.09 1.09 5.89
N MET A 81 6.40 1.22 6.12
CA MET A 81 6.95 1.87 7.32
C MET A 81 6.47 3.33 7.41
N HIS A 82 6.51 4.07 6.31
CA HIS A 82 6.04 5.46 6.28
C HIS A 82 4.56 5.58 6.69
N ASN A 83 3.71 4.70 6.17
CA ASN A 83 2.28 4.72 6.43
C ASN A 83 1.96 4.32 7.88
N ASN A 84 2.69 3.36 8.44
CA ASN A 84 2.37 2.79 9.74
C ASN A 84 3.13 3.44 10.91
N LYS A 85 4.12 4.30 10.67
CA LYS A 85 4.95 4.86 11.76
C LYS A 85 4.18 5.62 12.84
N HIS A 86 3.02 6.19 12.50
CA HIS A 86 2.19 6.93 13.46
C HIS A 86 1.13 6.07 14.14
N THR A 87 0.82 4.90 13.60
CA THR A 87 -0.21 3.99 14.11
C THR A 87 0.39 2.82 14.88
N LEU A 88 1.47 2.24 14.37
CA LEU A 88 2.18 1.11 14.99
C LEU A 88 3.44 1.57 15.73
N GLY A 89 4.08 2.66 15.28
CA GLY A 89 5.31 3.17 15.91
C GLY A 89 5.09 3.99 17.17
N LYS A 90 3.85 4.41 17.41
CA LYS A 90 3.41 4.89 18.72
C LYS A 90 2.69 3.73 19.41
N LYS A 91 3.44 2.81 20.01
CA LYS A 91 2.85 1.95 21.04
C LYS A 91 2.36 2.88 22.17
N PRO A 92 1.14 2.70 22.70
CA PRO A 92 0.68 3.45 23.87
C PRO A 92 1.60 3.24 25.07
#